data_AF-A0A2G5QRK0-F1
#
_entry.id   AF-A0A2G5QRK0-F1
#
_cell.length_a   1.000
_cell.length_b   1.000
_cell.length_c   1.000
_cell.angle_alpha   90.00
_cell.angle_beta   90.00
_cell.angle_gamma   90.00
#
_symmetry.space_group_name_H-M   'P 1'
#
loop_
_entity.id
_entity.type
_entity.pdbx_description
1 polymer ?
#
loop_
_entity_poly.entity_id
_entity_poly.type
_entity_poly.pdbx_seq_one_letter_code
_entity_poly.pdbx_strand_id
1 'polypeptide(L)'
;MSLVAFAMNGFLAVLLIAALIFGWRLERRLKALRDSHEGFAKAVADLDHAAARAEQGLADLRAATDEAAETLAMRIERAQALAAQLGEIIDRPPSAPTLAPKPRPQAPAERPAPRLSRETPPAPTPQEERRLSAADFERLLDREDRVERAARGEPLPRPASRPGVAPNMTSETPRSRARIDDDLFDGPSDSSSANPRAPRR
;
A
#
# COMPACT_ATOMS: atom_id res chain seq x y z
N MET A 1 -54.74 26.68 53.16
CA MET A 1 -53.47 25.91 53.02
C MET A 1 -52.33 26.87 53.26
N SER A 2 -51.44 26.60 54.21
CA SER A 2 -50.46 27.60 54.67
C SER A 2 -49.35 27.83 53.62
N LEU A 3 -49.02 29.11 53.39
CA LEU A 3 -47.92 29.53 52.52
C LEU A 3 -46.58 28.89 52.93
N VAL A 4 -46.42 28.68 54.24
CA VAL A 4 -45.23 28.06 54.84
C VAL A 4 -45.03 26.62 54.36
N ALA A 5 -46.09 25.83 54.22
CA ALA A 5 -45.99 24.44 53.74
C ALA A 5 -45.50 24.38 52.29
N PHE A 6 -45.97 25.29 51.42
CA PHE A 6 -45.48 25.40 50.05
C PHE A 6 -44.01 25.82 49.99
N ALA A 7 -43.58 26.77 50.84
CA ALA A 7 -42.18 27.21 50.90
C ALA A 7 -41.24 26.07 51.36
N MET A 8 -41.60 25.34 52.41
CA MET A 8 -40.83 24.19 52.91
C MET A 8 -40.73 23.07 51.88
N ASN A 9 -41.85 22.70 51.25
CA ASN A 9 -41.85 21.67 50.20
C ASN A 9 -41.05 22.10 48.97
N GLY A 10 -41.11 23.38 48.59
CA GLY A 10 -40.30 23.93 47.51
C GLY A 10 -38.81 23.84 47.81
N PHE A 11 -38.40 24.23 49.02
CA PHE A 11 -37.00 24.11 49.46
C PHE A 11 -36.52 22.66 49.40
N LEU A 12 -37.32 21.72 49.93
CA LEU A 12 -37.00 20.29 49.94
C LEU A 12 -36.89 19.71 48.52
N ALA A 13 -37.76 20.14 47.61
CA ALA A 13 -37.68 19.77 46.19
C ALA A 13 -36.39 20.28 45.53
N VAL A 14 -35.97 21.51 45.81
CA VAL A 14 -34.72 22.08 45.29
C VAL A 14 -33.50 21.31 45.78
N LEU A 15 -33.45 20.97 47.07
CA LEU A 15 -32.36 20.15 47.63
C LEU A 15 -32.29 18.76 47.00
N LEU A 16 -33.45 18.16 46.74
CA LEU A 16 -33.53 16.86 46.08
C LEU A 16 -32.99 16.93 44.65
N ILE A 17 -33.37 17.97 43.89
CA ILE A 17 -32.87 18.21 42.53
C ILE A 17 -31.35 18.43 42.57
N ALA A 18 -30.85 19.23 43.50
CA ALA A 18 -29.42 19.48 43.66
C ALA A 18 -28.65 18.17 43.94
N ALA A 19 -29.17 17.33 44.84
CA ALA A 19 -28.58 16.02 45.15
C ALA A 19 -28.57 15.10 43.92
N LEU A 20 -29.67 15.09 43.14
CA LEU A 20 -29.77 14.29 41.91
C LEU A 20 -28.74 14.74 40.87
N ILE A 21 -28.62 16.05 40.63
CA ILE A 21 -27.62 16.62 39.71
C ILE A 21 -26.21 16.23 40.15
N PHE A 22 -25.92 16.30 41.45
CA PHE A 22 -24.60 15.96 41.97
C PHE A 22 -24.27 14.48 41.80
N GLY A 23 -25.24 13.58 42.06
CA GLY A 23 -25.13 12.16 41.79
C GLY A 23 -24.83 11.86 40.33
N TRP A 24 -25.58 12.49 39.42
CA TRP A 24 -25.42 12.29 37.97
C TRP A 24 -24.08 12.81 37.44
N ARG A 25 -23.61 13.95 37.96
CA ARG A 25 -22.30 14.52 37.61
C ARG A 25 -21.15 13.63 38.07
N LEU A 26 -21.27 13.02 39.25
CA LEU A 26 -20.25 12.14 39.79
C LEU A 26 -20.15 10.82 39.00
N GLU A 27 -21.29 10.24 38.66
CA GLU A 27 -21.37 9.04 37.82
C GLU A 27 -20.77 9.28 36.43
N ARG A 28 -21.08 10.42 35.80
CA ARG A 28 -20.45 10.82 34.52
C ARG A 28 -18.94 10.97 34.62
N ARG A 29 -18.41 11.55 35.71
CA ARG A 29 -16.96 11.73 35.92
C ARG A 29 -16.24 10.40 36.10
N LEU A 30 -16.81 9.49 36.89
CA LEU A 30 -16.27 8.13 37.07
C LEU A 30 -16.29 7.34 35.76
N LYS A 31 -17.36 7.47 34.97
CA LYS A 31 -17.47 6.82 33.66
C LYS A 31 -16.45 7.37 32.67
N ALA A 32 -16.28 8.68 32.59
CA ALA A 32 -15.30 9.30 31.69
C ALA A 32 -13.84 8.90 32.00
N LEU A 33 -13.48 8.77 33.29
CA LEU A 33 -12.15 8.26 33.66
C LEU A 33 -11.99 6.79 33.26
N ARG A 34 -13.01 5.95 33.46
CA ARG A 34 -12.90 4.52 33.13
C ARG A 34 -12.85 4.29 31.63
N ASP A 35 -13.63 5.04 30.88
CA ASP A 35 -13.66 5.02 29.41
C ASP A 35 -12.33 5.53 28.83
N SER A 36 -11.70 6.54 29.45
CA SER A 36 -10.37 6.99 29.03
C SER A 36 -9.30 5.92 29.28
N HIS A 37 -9.32 5.21 30.41
CA HIS A 37 -8.39 4.10 30.67
C HIS A 37 -8.56 2.96 29.67
N GLU A 38 -9.79 2.61 29.31
CA GLU A 38 -10.08 1.58 28.30
C GLU A 38 -9.61 2.04 26.91
N GLY A 39 -9.84 3.31 26.56
CA GLY A 39 -9.33 3.93 25.34
C GLY A 39 -7.80 3.96 25.28
N PHE A 40 -7.12 4.26 26.40
CA PHE A 40 -5.66 4.23 26.48
C PHE A 40 -5.13 2.80 26.36
N ALA A 41 -5.74 1.82 27.03
CA ALA A 41 -5.34 0.42 26.91
C ALA A 41 -5.45 -0.07 25.46
N LYS A 42 -6.53 0.31 24.77
CA LYS A 42 -6.70 0.02 23.35
C LYS A 42 -5.67 0.72 22.46
N ALA A 43 -5.41 2.00 22.70
CA ALA A 43 -4.42 2.77 21.93
C ALA A 43 -2.99 2.23 22.11
N VAL A 44 -2.63 1.81 23.33
CA VAL A 44 -1.34 1.17 23.61
C VAL A 44 -1.24 -0.19 22.92
N ALA A 45 -2.30 -1.01 22.96
CA ALA A 45 -2.32 -2.28 22.25
C ALA A 45 -2.16 -2.11 20.72
N ASP A 46 -2.82 -1.10 20.13
CA ASP A 46 -2.65 -0.77 18.71
C ASP A 46 -1.23 -0.28 18.40
N LEU A 47 -0.62 0.49 19.30
CA LEU A 47 0.77 0.95 19.17
C LEU A 47 1.76 -0.22 19.26
N ASP A 48 1.61 -1.11 20.23
CA ASP A 48 2.47 -2.29 20.39
C ASP A 48 2.37 -3.19 19.15
N HIS A 49 1.17 -3.36 18.59
CA HIS A 49 0.98 -4.12 17.37
C HIS A 49 1.62 -3.44 16.15
N ALA A 50 1.52 -2.11 16.04
CA ALA A 50 2.20 -1.35 15.00
C ALA A 50 3.73 -1.40 15.14
N ALA A 51 4.25 -1.31 16.37
CA ALA A 51 5.66 -1.41 16.69
C ALA A 51 6.21 -2.79 16.35
N ALA A 52 5.52 -3.87 16.74
CA ALA A 52 5.90 -5.24 16.39
C ALA A 52 5.98 -5.44 14.86
N ARG A 53 5.02 -4.87 14.11
CA ARG A 53 5.08 -4.89 12.64
C ARG A 53 6.27 -4.10 12.09
N ALA A 54 6.61 -2.96 12.68
CA ALA A 54 7.76 -2.16 12.27
C ALA A 54 9.09 -2.88 12.56
N GLU A 55 9.19 -3.54 13.72
CA GLU A 55 10.34 -4.37 14.10
C GLU A 55 10.52 -5.55 13.14
N GLN A 56 9.42 -6.23 12.77
CA GLN A 56 9.44 -7.29 11.75
C GLN A 56 9.91 -6.76 10.40
N GLY A 57 9.37 -5.63 9.94
CA GLY A 57 9.81 -5.03 8.67
C GLY A 57 11.29 -4.61 8.68
N LEU A 58 11.82 -4.15 9.81
CA LEU A 58 13.24 -3.84 9.96
C LEU A 58 14.11 -5.11 9.95
N ALA A 59 13.64 -6.19 10.57
CA ALA A 59 14.31 -7.49 10.52
C ALA A 59 14.37 -8.04 9.09
N ASP A 60 13.25 -7.94 8.35
CA ASP A 60 13.17 -8.35 6.95
C ASP A 60 14.10 -7.51 6.07
N LEU A 61 14.14 -6.19 6.28
CA LEU A 61 15.06 -5.29 5.60
C LEU A 61 16.52 -5.66 5.85
N ARG A 62 16.88 -5.94 7.11
CA ARG A 62 18.24 -6.37 7.47
C ARG A 62 18.61 -7.68 6.79
N ALA A 63 17.72 -8.67 6.84
CA ALA A 63 17.96 -9.95 6.18
C ALA A 63 18.13 -9.79 4.66
N ALA A 64 17.28 -9.00 4.01
CA ALA A 64 17.38 -8.71 2.59
C ALA A 64 18.67 -7.94 2.23
N THR A 65 19.10 -7.00 3.08
CA THR A 65 20.38 -6.30 2.87
C THR A 65 21.58 -7.20 3.05
N ASP A 66 21.56 -8.11 4.02
CA ASP A 66 22.64 -9.07 4.24
C ASP A 66 22.77 -10.05 3.06
N GLU A 67 21.65 -10.56 2.55
CA GLU A 67 21.64 -11.41 1.34
C GLU A 67 22.12 -10.66 0.09
N ALA A 68 21.70 -9.39 -0.06
CA ALA A 68 22.17 -8.55 -1.16
C ALA A 68 23.68 -8.29 -1.06
N ALA A 69 24.20 -8.03 0.15
CA ALA A 69 25.62 -7.80 0.39
C ALA A 69 26.47 -9.04 0.03
N GLU A 70 26.02 -10.24 0.44
CA GLU A 70 26.71 -11.50 0.11
C GLU A 70 26.71 -11.75 -1.42
N THR A 71 25.57 -11.52 -2.08
CA THR A 71 25.47 -11.65 -3.54
C THR A 71 26.43 -10.68 -4.25
N LEU A 72 26.54 -9.45 -3.75
CA LEU A 72 27.48 -8.45 -4.26
C LEU A 72 28.94 -8.88 -4.06
N ALA A 73 29.30 -9.37 -2.88
CA ALA A 73 30.65 -9.87 -2.59
C ALA A 73 31.05 -11.01 -3.55
N MET A 74 30.17 -11.99 -3.73
CA MET A 74 30.36 -13.10 -4.69
C MET A 74 30.55 -12.62 -6.13
N ARG A 75 29.84 -11.57 -6.56
CA ARG A 75 30.01 -10.98 -7.90
C ARG A 75 31.34 -10.24 -8.03
N ILE A 76 31.77 -9.52 -6.99
CA ILE A 76 33.06 -8.82 -6.98
C ILE A 76 34.20 -9.84 -7.06
N GLU A 77 34.16 -10.92 -6.28
CA GLU A 77 35.18 -11.96 -6.30
C GLU A 77 35.28 -12.62 -7.69
N ARG A 78 34.14 -12.95 -8.31
CA ARG A 78 34.12 -13.48 -9.69
C ARG A 78 34.70 -12.48 -10.70
N ALA A 79 34.36 -11.20 -10.59
CA ALA A 79 34.89 -10.17 -11.48
C ALA A 79 36.41 -10.02 -11.31
N GLN A 80 36.92 -10.06 -10.08
CA GLN A 80 38.36 -10.04 -9.79
C GLN A 80 39.07 -11.28 -10.34
N ALA A 81 38.49 -12.47 -10.18
CA ALA A 81 39.04 -13.70 -10.73
C ALA A 81 39.11 -13.68 -12.27
N LEU A 82 38.10 -13.12 -12.93
CA LEU A 82 38.10 -12.94 -14.39
C LEU A 82 39.11 -11.87 -14.82
N ALA A 83 39.22 -10.76 -14.08
CA ALA A 83 40.21 -9.73 -14.34
C ALA A 83 41.64 -10.25 -14.19
N ALA A 84 41.90 -11.11 -13.18
CA ALA A 84 43.20 -11.75 -12.98
C ALA A 84 43.55 -12.69 -14.15
N GLN A 85 42.59 -13.52 -14.61
CA GLN A 85 42.78 -14.39 -15.78
C GLN A 85 43.08 -13.59 -17.05
N LEU A 86 42.37 -12.48 -17.28
CA LEU A 86 42.64 -11.57 -18.39
C LEU A 86 44.04 -10.95 -18.29
N GLY A 87 44.44 -10.53 -17.08
CA GLY A 87 45.78 -10.03 -16.82
C GLY A 87 46.87 -11.05 -17.16
N GLU A 88 46.70 -12.30 -16.73
CA GLU A 88 47.67 -13.38 -17.01
C GLU A 88 47.79 -13.70 -18.51
N ILE A 89 46.68 -13.66 -19.26
CA ILE A 89 46.71 -13.84 -20.73
C ILE A 89 47.44 -12.69 -21.43
N ILE A 90 47.27 -11.45 -20.96
CA ILE A 90 47.90 -10.25 -21.53
C ILE A 90 49.40 -10.21 -21.19
N ASP A 91 49.75 -10.54 -19.95
CA ASP A 91 51.12 -10.48 -19.45
C ASP A 91 51.96 -11.68 -19.93
N ARG A 92 51.31 -12.74 -20.45
CA ARG A 92 52.00 -13.86 -21.09
C ARG A 92 52.64 -13.40 -22.41
N PRO A 93 53.98 -13.33 -22.51
CA PRO A 93 54.63 -13.03 -23.77
C PRO A 93 54.31 -14.12 -24.80
N PRO A 94 54.22 -13.79 -26.11
CA PRO A 94 53.98 -14.77 -27.15
C PRO A 94 55.14 -15.77 -27.15
N SER A 95 54.92 -16.91 -26.49
CA SER A 95 55.86 -18.03 -26.53
C SER A 95 55.81 -18.57 -27.95
N ALA A 96 56.96 -18.48 -28.63
CA ALA A 96 57.15 -18.95 -29.99
C ALA A 96 56.55 -20.35 -30.19
N PRO A 97 55.85 -20.60 -31.31
CA PRO A 97 55.29 -21.91 -31.59
C PRO A 97 56.44 -22.90 -31.79
N THR A 98 56.69 -23.76 -30.80
CA THR A 98 57.44 -25.00 -31.04
C THR A 98 56.58 -25.86 -31.98
N LEU A 99 56.98 -25.88 -33.25
CA LEU A 99 56.48 -26.83 -34.24
C LEU A 99 56.67 -28.26 -33.70
N ALA A 100 55.59 -28.87 -33.21
CA ALA A 100 55.51 -30.32 -33.08
C ALA A 100 54.99 -30.90 -34.41
N PRO A 101 55.64 -31.93 -34.97
CA PRO A 101 55.34 -32.44 -36.30
C PRO A 101 54.03 -33.23 -36.31
N LYS A 102 53.26 -32.97 -37.36
CA LYS A 102 52.02 -33.59 -37.79
C LYS A 102 52.27 -34.98 -38.40
N PRO A 103 51.65 -36.06 -37.90
CA PRO A 103 51.43 -37.26 -38.69
C PRO A 103 49.99 -37.26 -39.24
N ARG A 104 49.87 -37.31 -40.57
CA ARG A 104 48.70 -37.83 -41.31
C ARG A 104 49.17 -39.10 -42.04
N PRO A 105 48.29 -39.92 -42.65
CA PRO A 105 46.96 -40.39 -42.27
C PRO A 105 46.82 -41.92 -42.45
N GLN A 106 45.96 -42.58 -41.67
CA GLN A 106 45.45 -43.92 -42.04
C GLN A 106 43.93 -43.92 -41.95
N ALA A 107 43.30 -44.09 -43.11
CA ALA A 107 41.94 -44.59 -43.30
C ALA A 107 42.09 -45.92 -44.10
N PRO A 108 41.12 -46.84 -44.15
CA PRO A 108 39.69 -46.64 -43.86
C PRO A 108 39.04 -47.75 -43.00
N ALA A 109 38.10 -47.38 -42.13
CA ALA A 109 37.14 -48.31 -41.56
C ALA A 109 35.74 -47.78 -41.80
N GLU A 110 35.04 -48.45 -42.72
CA GLU A 110 33.60 -48.37 -42.91
C GLU A 110 32.87 -48.69 -41.60
N ARG A 111 31.93 -47.82 -41.20
CA ARG A 111 30.61 -48.21 -40.65
C ARG A 111 29.70 -46.97 -40.43
N PRO A 112 28.38 -47.15 -40.28
CA PRO A 112 27.38 -46.54 -41.16
C PRO A 112 26.75 -45.29 -40.55
N ALA A 113 26.17 -44.48 -41.43
CA ALA A 113 25.46 -43.25 -41.12
C ALA A 113 24.31 -43.42 -40.10
N PRO A 114 24.22 -42.55 -39.08
CA PRO A 114 22.96 -42.12 -38.53
C PRO A 114 22.49 -40.85 -39.24
N ARG A 115 21.24 -40.90 -39.68
CA ARG A 115 20.52 -39.83 -40.36
C ARG A 115 20.45 -38.60 -39.46
N LEU A 116 20.95 -37.48 -39.98
CA LEU A 116 20.61 -36.14 -39.50
C LEU A 116 19.13 -35.90 -39.77
N SER A 117 18.27 -36.18 -38.78
CA SER A 117 17.04 -35.42 -38.63
C SER A 117 17.46 -34.00 -38.27
N ARG A 118 17.50 -33.18 -39.32
CA ARG A 118 17.55 -31.73 -39.29
C ARG A 118 16.32 -31.24 -38.52
N GLU A 119 16.47 -31.03 -37.23
CA GLU A 119 15.53 -30.21 -36.47
C GLU A 119 15.93 -28.75 -36.71
N THR A 120 15.13 -28.12 -37.55
CA THR A 120 15.19 -26.71 -37.89
C THR A 120 14.99 -25.89 -36.61
N PRO A 121 15.87 -24.91 -36.30
CA PRO A 121 15.62 -23.95 -35.23
C PRO A 121 14.34 -23.15 -35.56
N PRO A 122 13.36 -23.01 -34.66
CA PRO A 122 12.40 -21.92 -34.80
C PRO A 122 13.17 -20.62 -34.62
N ALA A 123 13.21 -19.82 -35.69
CA ALA A 123 13.79 -18.49 -35.69
C ALA A 123 13.26 -17.69 -34.49
N PRO A 124 14.13 -17.06 -33.66
CA PRO A 124 13.68 -16.00 -32.78
C PRO A 124 13.29 -14.83 -33.69
N THR A 125 12.01 -14.51 -33.74
CA THR A 125 11.52 -13.27 -34.34
C THR A 125 12.22 -12.08 -33.66
N PRO A 126 13.02 -11.28 -34.37
CA PRO A 126 13.58 -10.06 -33.83
C PRO A 126 12.53 -8.96 -33.97
N GLN A 127 11.51 -8.92 -33.10
CA GLN A 127 10.50 -7.86 -33.16
C GLN A 127 9.81 -7.47 -31.85
N GLU A 128 10.14 -8.09 -30.71
CA GLU A 128 9.55 -7.70 -29.42
C GLU A 128 10.37 -6.67 -28.63
N GLU A 129 11.55 -6.25 -29.11
CA GLU A 129 12.39 -5.33 -28.32
C GLU A 129 12.14 -3.83 -28.55
N ARG A 130 11.53 -3.37 -29.65
CA ARG A 130 11.48 -1.91 -29.89
C ARG A 130 10.33 -1.47 -30.77
N ARG A 131 9.15 -1.33 -30.17
CA ARG A 131 8.43 -0.03 -30.14
C ARG A 131 7.64 -0.01 -28.84
N LEU A 132 8.12 0.75 -27.84
CA LEU A 132 7.19 1.40 -26.91
C LEU A 132 6.12 2.03 -27.81
N SER A 133 4.93 1.44 -27.82
CA SER A 133 3.88 1.86 -28.75
C SER A 133 3.59 3.32 -28.44
N ALA A 134 3.34 4.13 -29.47
CA ALA A 134 2.95 5.53 -29.27
C ALA A 134 1.77 5.64 -28.28
N ALA A 135 0.89 4.62 -28.28
CA ALA A 135 -0.22 4.49 -27.35
C ALA A 135 0.21 4.26 -25.87
N ASP A 136 1.34 3.60 -25.63
CA ASP A 136 1.84 3.37 -24.26
C ASP A 136 2.56 4.60 -23.73
N PHE A 137 3.24 5.34 -24.60
CA PHE A 137 3.82 6.65 -24.26
C PHE A 137 2.74 7.68 -23.94
N GLU A 138 1.65 7.70 -24.72
CA GLU A 138 0.49 8.56 -24.49
C GLU A 138 -0.19 8.27 -23.14
N ARG A 139 -0.30 6.99 -22.75
CA ARG A 139 -0.82 6.59 -21.44
C ARG A 139 0.05 6.99 -20.26
N LEU A 140 1.36 7.01 -20.44
CA LEU A 140 2.31 7.45 -19.41
C LEU A 140 2.20 8.96 -19.19
N LEU A 141 2.15 9.74 -20.27
CA LEU A 141 1.95 11.20 -20.21
C LEU A 141 0.62 11.54 -19.53
N ASP A 142 -0.49 10.90 -19.92
CA ASP A 142 -1.80 11.11 -19.29
C ASP A 142 -1.79 10.80 -17.78
N ARG A 143 -0.99 9.81 -17.36
CA ARG A 143 -0.87 9.43 -15.95
C ARG A 143 -0.08 10.48 -15.16
N GLU A 144 1.03 10.96 -15.70
CA GLU A 144 1.84 12.01 -15.07
C GLU A 144 1.04 13.31 -14.94
N ASP A 145 0.31 13.68 -16.00
CA ASP A 145 -0.49 14.91 -16.05
C ASP A 145 -1.64 14.90 -15.03
N ARG A 146 -2.17 13.72 -14.69
CA ARG A 146 -3.15 13.55 -13.61
C ARG A 146 -2.52 13.66 -12.23
N VAL A 147 -1.31 13.12 -12.05
CA VAL A 147 -0.57 13.18 -10.78
C VAL A 147 -0.16 14.63 -10.50
N GLU A 148 0.32 15.36 -11.50
CA GLU A 148 0.64 16.79 -11.35
C GLU A 148 -0.59 17.65 -11.05
N ARG A 149 -1.74 17.40 -11.71
CA ARG A 149 -2.98 18.14 -11.41
C ARG A 149 -3.50 17.84 -10.01
N ALA A 150 -3.38 16.59 -9.56
CA ALA A 150 -3.70 16.21 -8.18
C ALA A 150 -2.76 16.90 -7.18
N ALA A 151 -1.47 17.01 -7.48
CA ALA A 151 -0.50 17.74 -6.65
C ALA A 151 -0.75 19.26 -6.63
N ARG A 152 -1.25 19.84 -7.74
CA ARG A 152 -1.69 21.24 -7.83
C ARG A 152 -3.06 21.52 -7.22
N GLY A 153 -3.78 20.49 -6.74
CA GLY A 153 -5.10 20.64 -6.15
C GLY A 153 -6.20 20.99 -7.16
N GLU A 154 -5.99 20.74 -8.45
CA GLU A 154 -7.02 20.97 -9.48
C GLU A 154 -8.10 19.87 -9.46
N PRO A 155 -9.39 20.23 -9.61
CA PRO A 155 -10.47 19.25 -9.67
C PRO A 155 -10.39 18.44 -10.98
N LEU A 156 -10.24 17.12 -10.85
CA LEU A 156 -10.23 16.17 -11.96
C LEU A 156 -11.50 16.32 -12.84
N PRO A 157 -11.38 16.45 -14.17
CA PRO A 157 -12.54 16.40 -15.04
C PRO A 157 -13.16 15.00 -14.95
N ARG A 158 -14.44 14.95 -14.55
CA ARG A 158 -15.26 13.73 -14.62
C ARG A 158 -15.18 13.20 -16.06
N PRO A 159 -14.86 11.91 -16.29
CA PRO A 159 -14.90 11.37 -17.63
C PRO A 159 -16.31 11.58 -18.18
N ALA A 160 -16.41 12.32 -19.28
CA ALA A 160 -17.67 12.59 -19.96
C ALA A 160 -18.31 11.24 -20.27
N SER A 161 -19.48 11.01 -19.67
CA SER A 161 -20.28 9.82 -19.91
C SER A 161 -20.55 9.73 -21.41
N ARG A 162 -20.09 8.64 -22.04
CA ARG A 162 -20.42 8.34 -23.43
C ARG A 162 -21.95 8.47 -23.63
N PRO A 163 -22.43 9.30 -24.56
CA PRO A 163 -23.86 9.35 -24.84
C PRO A 163 -24.23 8.06 -25.59
N GLY A 164 -25.03 7.19 -24.97
CA GLY A 164 -25.61 6.05 -25.67
C GLY A 164 -25.85 4.75 -24.90
N VAL A 165 -25.57 4.66 -23.60
CA VAL A 165 -25.85 3.42 -22.85
C VAL A 165 -26.99 3.66 -21.85
N ALA A 166 -28.16 3.08 -22.16
CA ALA A 166 -29.33 3.05 -21.30
C ALA A 166 -29.03 2.37 -19.94
N PRO A 167 -29.66 2.79 -18.83
CA PRO A 167 -29.38 2.20 -17.53
C PRO A 167 -30.10 0.86 -17.42
N ASN A 168 -29.38 -0.25 -17.59
CA ASN A 168 -29.87 -1.55 -17.16
C ASN A 168 -29.69 -1.66 -15.64
N MET A 169 -30.80 -1.69 -14.91
CA MET A 169 -30.82 -2.09 -13.51
C MET A 169 -30.41 -3.58 -13.40
N THR A 170 -29.82 -3.94 -12.26
CA THR A 170 -29.50 -5.30 -11.78
C THR A 170 -28.10 -5.85 -12.12
N SER A 171 -27.15 -5.59 -11.22
CA SER A 171 -26.39 -6.67 -10.54
C SER A 171 -25.53 -6.05 -9.43
N GLU A 172 -25.87 -6.37 -8.18
CA GLU A 172 -25.10 -6.04 -6.99
C GLU A 172 -23.64 -6.53 -7.12
N THR A 173 -22.68 -5.70 -6.73
CA THR A 173 -21.29 -6.11 -6.51
C THR A 173 -20.80 -5.49 -5.20
N PRO A 174 -20.22 -6.27 -4.26
CA PRO A 174 -20.06 -5.87 -2.87
C PRO A 174 -18.79 -5.03 -2.68
N ARG A 175 -18.89 -3.71 -2.79
CA ARG A 175 -17.82 -2.77 -2.37
C ARG A 175 -18.38 -1.47 -1.80
N SER A 176 -19.25 -1.57 -0.81
CA SER A 176 -19.76 -0.39 -0.09
C SER A 176 -20.04 -0.73 1.37
N ARG A 177 -18.98 -0.76 2.19
CA ARG A 177 -19.11 -0.58 3.64
C ARG A 177 -17.93 0.17 4.26
N ALA A 178 -17.33 1.08 3.50
CA ALA A 178 -16.33 2.05 3.95
C ALA A 178 -16.91 3.48 4.07
N ARG A 179 -18.18 3.61 4.49
CA ARG A 179 -18.86 4.89 4.73
C ARG A 179 -19.72 4.82 6.00
N ILE A 180 -19.14 4.39 7.12
CA ILE A 180 -19.86 4.32 8.41
C ILE A 180 -19.30 5.29 9.46
N ASP A 181 -18.20 6.02 9.20
CA ASP A 181 -17.53 6.77 10.29
C ASP A 181 -17.69 8.30 10.29
N ASP A 182 -18.51 8.90 9.41
CA ASP A 182 -18.66 10.38 9.41
C ASP A 182 -19.78 10.94 10.31
N ASP A 183 -20.67 10.11 10.87
CA ASP A 183 -21.74 10.56 11.79
C ASP A 183 -21.37 10.45 13.28
N LEU A 184 -20.12 10.10 13.62
CA LEU A 184 -19.71 9.84 15.01
C LEU A 184 -19.28 11.11 15.79
N PHE A 185 -19.12 12.27 15.13
CA PHE A 185 -18.57 13.48 15.76
C PHE A 185 -19.52 14.69 15.83
N ASP A 186 -20.75 14.63 15.34
CA ASP A 186 -21.70 15.72 15.52
C ASP A 186 -22.45 15.59 16.86
N GLY A 187 -21.95 16.31 17.86
CA GLY A 187 -22.65 16.56 19.11
C GLY A 187 -23.97 17.32 18.87
N PRO A 188 -24.94 17.24 19.80
CA PRO A 188 -26.25 17.86 19.61
C PRO A 188 -26.10 19.39 19.52
N SER A 189 -26.35 19.95 18.34
CA SER A 189 -26.57 21.39 18.20
C SER A 189 -27.95 21.72 18.76
N ASP A 190 -27.97 22.47 19.86
CA ASP A 190 -29.17 23.09 20.40
C ASP A 190 -29.83 23.97 19.33
N SER A 191 -30.90 23.47 18.71
CA SER A 191 -31.78 24.27 17.86
C SER A 191 -32.65 25.17 18.74
N SER A 192 -32.07 26.27 19.20
CA SER A 192 -32.78 27.39 19.80
C SER A 192 -33.32 28.32 18.71
N SER A 193 -34.56 28.78 18.90
CA SER A 193 -35.33 29.76 18.12
C SER A 193 -36.23 29.23 16.99
N ALA A 194 -37.44 28.79 17.35
CA ALA A 194 -38.61 28.84 16.47
C ALA A 194 -39.84 29.36 17.25
N ASN A 195 -39.90 30.69 17.33
CA ASN A 195 -41.04 31.60 17.46
C ASN A 195 -42.46 30.98 17.57
N PRO A 196 -43.23 31.23 18.66
CA PRO A 196 -44.61 30.78 18.74
C PRO A 196 -45.57 31.75 18.02
N ARG A 197 -46.19 31.22 16.96
CA ARG A 197 -47.52 31.53 16.41
C ARG A 197 -48.33 32.62 17.15
N ALA A 198 -48.61 33.71 16.44
CA ALA A 198 -49.75 34.58 16.69
C ALA A 198 -51.07 33.92 16.21
N PRO A 199 -52.20 34.07 16.92
CA PRO A 199 -53.49 33.54 16.49
C PRO A 199 -54.17 34.47 15.48
N ARG A 200 -54.64 33.91 14.37
CA ARG A 200 -55.68 34.51 13.52
C ARG A 200 -57.04 34.03 14.01
N ARG A 201 -57.86 34.94 14.54
CA ARG A 201 -59.21 35.33 14.08
C ARG A 201 -60.04 35.86 15.24
#